data_AF-A0A7W6D911-F1
#
_entry.id   AF-A0A7W6D911-F1
#
_cell.length_a   1.000
_cell.length_b   1.000
_cell.length_c   1.000
_cell.angle_alpha   90.00
_cell.angle_beta   90.00
_cell.angle_gamma   90.00
#
_symmetry.space_group_name_H-M   'P 1'
#
loop_
_entity.id
_entity.type
_entity.pdbx_description
1 polymer ?
#
loop_
_entity_poly.entity_id
_entity_poly.type
_entity_poly.pdbx_seq_one_letter_code
_entity_poly.pdbx_strand_id
1 'polypeptide(L)'
;MANDGEDHLPEWVEVLGRGPIRVTELTDENELATEMGERLDALLKSHNGLEPNATGWRQLALELALKYDPLFRIDTPDDRSNTGGRPVGMGNFMLRSRMKANMRGGQSQAEAARTISKQSKGEISFKTANNALSRKGQAPDFMRRWPHEWKADRAMRLAAAKLSQE
;
A
#
# COMPACT_ATOMS: atom_id res chain seq x y z
N MET A 1 25.09 3.28 -27.18
CA MET A 1 23.69 3.74 -27.17
C MET A 1 22.84 2.54 -26.78
N ALA A 2 22.50 2.43 -25.50
CA ALA A 2 21.52 1.47 -25.02
C ALA A 2 20.43 2.32 -24.39
N ASN A 3 19.22 2.26 -24.97
CA ASN A 3 18.04 2.96 -24.47
C ASN A 3 17.79 2.49 -23.04
N ASP A 4 17.87 3.43 -22.10
CA ASP A 4 17.33 3.27 -20.76
C ASP A 4 15.85 2.92 -20.89
N GLY A 5 15.43 1.85 -20.21
CA GLY A 5 14.04 1.44 -20.19
C GLY A 5 13.21 2.54 -19.55
N GLU A 6 12.42 3.24 -20.36
CA GLU A 6 11.31 4.03 -19.85
C GLU A 6 10.37 3.07 -19.13
N ASP A 7 10.37 3.16 -17.79
CA ASP A 7 9.35 2.56 -16.93
C ASP A 7 8.01 3.21 -17.28
N HIS A 8 7.41 2.79 -18.40
CA HIS A 8 6.08 3.22 -18.79
C HIS A 8 5.10 2.72 -17.72
N LEU A 9 4.53 3.67 -16.98
CA LEU A 9 3.45 3.37 -16.06
C LEU A 9 2.28 2.77 -16.85
N PRO A 10 1.49 1.87 -16.24
CA PRO A 10 0.32 1.33 -16.89
C PRO A 10 -0.62 2.44 -17.39
N GLU A 11 -1.20 2.28 -18.58
CA GLU A 11 -2.05 3.30 -19.24
C GLU A 11 -3.18 3.84 -18.35
N TRP A 12 -3.74 3.00 -17.47
CA TRP A 12 -4.79 3.40 -16.52
C TRP A 12 -4.31 4.45 -15.50
N VAL A 13 -3.01 4.53 -15.21
CA VAL A 13 -2.43 5.54 -14.28
C VAL A 13 -2.59 6.94 -14.86
N GLU A 14 -2.38 7.10 -16.17
CA GLU A 14 -2.53 8.38 -16.84
C GLU A 14 -3.98 8.86 -16.81
N VAL A 15 -4.93 7.95 -17.06
CA VAL A 15 -6.36 8.24 -17.01
C VAL A 15 -6.81 8.69 -15.61
N LEU A 16 -6.37 7.99 -14.55
CA LEU A 16 -6.69 8.36 -13.17
C LEU A 16 -5.94 9.61 -12.69
N GLY A 17 -4.83 9.96 -13.34
CA GLY A 17 -4.08 11.19 -13.09
C GLY A 17 -4.72 12.44 -13.69
N ARG A 18 -5.73 12.30 -14.57
CA ARG A 18 -6.46 13.43 -15.15
C ARG A 18 -7.18 14.22 -14.05
N GLY A 19 -7.20 15.54 -14.17
CA GLY A 19 -7.92 16.43 -13.27
C GLY A 19 -9.44 16.22 -13.28
N PRO A 20 -10.19 16.95 -12.44
CA PRO A 20 -11.65 16.88 -12.39
C PRO A 20 -12.29 17.13 -13.77
N ILE A 21 -13.34 16.39 -14.10
CA ILE A 21 -14.14 16.65 -15.31
C ILE A 21 -14.84 18.00 -15.15
N ARG A 22 -14.65 18.92 -16.09
CA ARG A 22 -15.32 20.22 -16.09
C ARG A 22 -16.62 20.09 -16.88
N VAL A 23 -17.74 20.22 -16.18
CA VAL A 23 -19.08 20.21 -16.80
C VAL A 23 -19.53 21.66 -16.98
N THR A 24 -19.97 22.01 -18.19
CA THR A 24 -20.53 23.31 -18.55
C THR A 24 -21.91 23.13 -19.17
N GLU A 25 -22.63 24.23 -19.44
CA GLU A 25 -23.95 24.20 -20.09
C GLU A 25 -23.92 23.63 -21.52
N LEU A 26 -22.73 23.54 -22.14
CA LEU A 26 -22.53 23.03 -23.50
C LEU A 26 -22.00 21.60 -23.52
N THR A 27 -21.80 20.97 -22.36
CA THR A 27 -21.25 19.61 -22.28
C THR A 27 -22.30 18.61 -22.78
N ASP A 28 -21.94 17.84 -23.82
CA ASP A 28 -22.76 16.76 -24.32
C ASP A 28 -22.74 15.55 -23.37
N GLU A 29 -23.90 14.92 -23.19
CA GLU A 29 -24.03 13.76 -22.32
C GLU A 29 -23.24 12.54 -22.83
N ASN A 30 -23.12 12.37 -24.16
CA ASN A 30 -22.36 11.24 -24.72
C ASN A 30 -20.85 11.43 -24.58
N GLU A 31 -20.37 12.66 -24.75
CA GLU A 31 -18.97 13.00 -24.47
C GLU A 31 -18.63 12.77 -23.00
N LEU A 32 -19.53 13.17 -22.08
CA LEU A 32 -19.36 12.94 -20.66
C LEU A 32 -19.38 11.44 -20.32
N ALA A 33 -20.30 10.67 -20.89
CA ALA A 33 -20.39 9.23 -20.69
C ALA A 33 -19.13 8.50 -21.18
N THR A 34 -18.54 8.96 -22.29
CA THR A 34 -17.28 8.40 -22.83
C THR A 34 -16.11 8.64 -21.87
N GLU A 35 -15.92 9.88 -21.41
CA GLU A 35 -14.85 10.22 -20.45
C GLU A 35 -15.06 9.50 -19.11
N MET A 36 -16.29 9.42 -18.62
CA MET A 36 -16.60 8.64 -17.41
C MET A 36 -16.34 7.15 -17.61
N GLY A 37 -16.67 6.59 -18.77
CA GLY A 37 -16.41 5.20 -19.13
C GLY A 37 -14.92 4.86 -19.08
N GLU A 38 -14.06 5.70 -19.66
CA GLU A 38 -12.60 5.53 -19.59
C GLU A 38 -12.08 5.55 -18.15
N ARG A 39 -12.54 6.51 -17.35
CA ARG A 39 -12.11 6.62 -15.93
C ARG A 39 -12.59 5.43 -15.10
N LEU A 40 -13.79 4.93 -15.37
CA LEU A 40 -14.38 3.77 -14.72
C LEU A 40 -13.62 2.47 -15.07
N ASP A 41 -13.25 2.28 -16.33
CA ASP A 41 -12.40 1.17 -16.75
C ASP A 41 -11.00 1.24 -16.12
N ALA A 42 -10.40 2.44 -16.10
CA ALA A 42 -9.13 2.67 -15.42
C ALA A 42 -9.22 2.40 -13.91
N LEU A 43 -10.34 2.75 -13.27
CA LEU A 43 -10.59 2.47 -11.87
C LEU A 43 -10.65 0.97 -11.60
N LEU A 44 -11.40 0.20 -12.40
CA LEU A 44 -11.43 -1.27 -12.29
C LEU A 44 -10.04 -1.89 -12.46
N LYS A 45 -9.27 -1.43 -13.46
CA LYS A 45 -7.89 -1.88 -13.70
C LYS A 45 -6.97 -1.59 -12.52
N SER A 46 -7.10 -0.43 -11.88
CA SER A 46 -6.30 -0.05 -10.72
C SER A 46 -6.55 -0.92 -9.47
N HIS A 47 -7.72 -1.55 -9.40
CA HIS A 47 -8.15 -2.39 -8.27
C HIS A 47 -7.83 -3.88 -8.50
N ASN A 48 -6.58 -4.22 -8.82
CA ASN A 48 -6.11 -5.58 -9.15
C ASN A 48 -6.68 -6.15 -10.48
N GLY A 49 -6.96 -5.30 -11.47
CA GLY A 49 -7.38 -5.77 -12.79
C GLY A 49 -8.79 -6.37 -12.80
N LEU A 50 -9.74 -5.76 -12.10
CA LEU A 50 -11.13 -6.22 -12.12
C LEU A 50 -11.70 -6.11 -13.53
N GLU A 51 -12.51 -7.10 -13.89
CA GLU A 51 -13.24 -7.07 -15.15
C GLU A 51 -14.49 -6.19 -15.05
N PRO A 52 -14.94 -5.53 -16.13
CA PRO A 52 -16.15 -4.72 -16.16
C PRO A 52 -17.43 -5.58 -16.24
N ASN A 53 -17.54 -6.57 -15.36
CA ASN A 53 -18.71 -7.45 -15.21
C ASN A 53 -19.35 -7.26 -13.82
N ALA A 54 -20.53 -7.86 -13.60
CA ALA A 54 -21.27 -7.69 -12.33
C ALA A 54 -20.43 -8.05 -11.09
N THR A 55 -19.58 -9.06 -11.19
CA THR A 55 -18.67 -9.49 -10.11
C THR A 55 -17.58 -8.46 -9.84
N GLY A 56 -16.95 -7.94 -10.89
CA GLY A 56 -15.92 -6.89 -10.76
C GLY A 56 -16.48 -5.59 -10.19
N TRP A 57 -17.66 -5.18 -10.65
CA TRP A 57 -18.37 -4.02 -10.07
C TRP A 57 -18.72 -4.21 -8.60
N ARG A 58 -19.23 -5.40 -8.23
CA ARG A 58 -19.53 -5.76 -6.83
C ARG A 58 -18.26 -5.70 -5.98
N GLN A 59 -17.15 -6.24 -6.47
CA GLN A 59 -15.87 -6.21 -5.74
C GLN A 59 -15.34 -4.78 -5.57
N LEU A 60 -15.37 -3.97 -6.63
CA LEU A 60 -14.94 -2.57 -6.57
C LEU A 60 -15.76 -1.79 -5.54
N ALA A 61 -17.09 -1.96 -5.53
CA ALA A 61 -17.96 -1.30 -4.56
C ALA A 61 -17.61 -1.66 -3.10
N LEU A 62 -17.32 -2.94 -2.82
CA LEU A 62 -16.92 -3.40 -1.48
C LEU A 62 -15.55 -2.82 -1.07
N GLU A 63 -14.60 -2.76 -2.00
CA GLU A 63 -13.27 -2.19 -1.73
C GLU A 63 -13.35 -0.68 -1.47
N LEU A 64 -14.17 0.05 -2.22
CA LEU A 64 -14.41 1.48 -2.00
C LEU A 64 -15.13 1.73 -0.67
N ALA A 65 -16.12 0.91 -0.31
CA ALA A 65 -16.81 1.01 0.98
C ALA A 65 -15.84 0.83 2.16
N LEU A 66 -14.98 -0.20 2.12
CA LEU A 66 -13.95 -0.42 3.15
C LEU A 66 -12.96 0.75 3.26
N LYS A 67 -12.66 1.42 2.14
CA LYS A 67 -11.66 2.48 2.09
C LYS A 67 -12.21 3.84 2.55
N TYR A 68 -13.45 4.17 2.21
CA TYR A 68 -13.97 5.52 2.36
C TYR A 68 -15.17 5.64 3.31
N ASP A 69 -15.93 4.58 3.56
CA ASP A 69 -17.09 4.66 4.45
C ASP A 69 -16.67 4.44 5.92
N PRO A 70 -16.87 5.44 6.81
CA PRO A 70 -16.53 5.31 8.22
C PRO A 70 -17.23 4.16 8.95
N LEU A 71 -18.41 3.72 8.49
CA LEU A 71 -19.17 2.63 9.11
C LEU A 71 -18.51 1.26 8.88
N PHE A 72 -17.73 1.13 7.82
CA PHE A 72 -16.96 -0.08 7.52
C PHE A 72 -15.51 0.01 8.00
N ARG A 73 -15.14 1.11 8.67
CA ARG A 73 -13.81 1.27 9.26
C ARG A 73 -13.62 0.26 10.38
N ILE A 74 -12.54 -0.51 10.28
CA ILE A 74 -12.21 -1.51 11.27
C ILE A 74 -11.19 -0.96 12.23
N ASP A 75 -11.61 -0.92 13.49
CA ASP A 75 -10.78 -0.53 14.61
C ASP A 75 -9.90 -1.71 15.02
N THR A 76 -8.62 -1.62 14.72
CA THR A 76 -7.65 -2.67 15.05
C THR A 76 -7.06 -2.43 16.44
N PRO A 77 -6.56 -3.46 17.14
CA PRO A 77 -5.81 -3.27 18.38
C PRO A 77 -4.64 -2.29 18.23
N ASP A 78 -4.08 -2.18 17.02
CA ASP A 78 -3.02 -1.24 16.69
C ASP A 78 -3.51 0.22 16.71
N ASP A 79 -4.76 0.48 16.30
CA ASP A 79 -5.39 1.81 16.31
C ASP A 79 -5.74 2.28 17.73
N ARG A 80 -6.14 1.33 18.59
CA ARG A 80 -6.42 1.58 20.02
C ARG A 80 -5.17 1.74 20.86
N SER A 81 -4.06 1.16 20.40
CA SER A 81 -2.80 1.26 21.08
C SER A 81 -2.32 2.72 20.97
N ASN A 82 -2.55 3.50 22.03
CA ASN A 82 -1.88 4.77 22.29
C ASN A 82 -0.37 4.52 22.55
N THR A 83 0.28 3.79 21.64
CA THR A 83 1.70 3.52 21.67
C THR A 83 2.34 4.83 21.25
N GLY A 84 2.58 5.73 22.22
CA GLY A 84 3.19 7.05 22.06
C GLY A 84 4.63 7.02 21.56
N GLY A 85 4.91 6.20 20.55
CA GLY A 85 6.15 6.11 19.81
C GLY A 85 5.93 6.58 18.38
N ARG A 86 6.96 7.20 17.79
CA ARG A 86 6.95 7.53 16.37
C ARG A 86 6.71 6.27 15.53
N PRO A 87 5.91 6.34 14.44
CA PRO A 87 5.71 5.23 13.52
C PRO A 87 7.05 4.63 13.12
N VAL A 88 7.16 3.29 13.17
CA VAL A 88 8.38 2.63 12.72
C VAL A 88 8.39 2.60 11.19
N GLY A 89 9.14 3.51 10.58
CA GLY A 89 9.33 3.52 9.13
C GLY A 89 10.04 2.26 8.63
N MET A 90 9.70 1.84 7.40
CA MET A 90 10.23 0.64 6.73
C MET A 90 11.77 0.60 6.72
N GLY A 91 12.43 1.75 6.55
CA GLY A 91 13.89 1.84 6.57
C GLY A 91 14.53 1.37 7.88
N ASN A 92 13.96 1.75 9.03
CA ASN A 92 14.47 1.32 10.35
C ASN A 92 14.20 -0.16 10.60
N PHE A 93 13.04 -0.66 10.17
CA PHE A 93 12.71 -2.08 10.25
C PHE A 93 13.69 -2.92 9.43
N MET A 94 13.92 -2.54 8.17
CA MET A 94 14.85 -3.22 7.27
C MET A 94 16.30 -3.16 7.78
N LEU A 95 16.73 -2.01 8.30
CA LEU A 95 18.06 -1.87 8.92
C LEU A 95 18.24 -2.83 10.11
N ARG A 96 17.25 -2.93 11.01
CA ARG A 96 17.30 -3.89 12.13
C ARG A 96 17.33 -5.33 11.64
N SER A 97 16.52 -5.67 10.63
CA SER A 97 16.49 -7.01 10.06
C SER A 97 17.84 -7.39 9.43
N ARG A 98 18.47 -6.47 8.68
CA ARG A 98 19.83 -6.65 8.14
C ARG A 98 20.89 -6.79 9.24
N MET A 99 20.82 -5.99 10.30
CA MET A 99 21.71 -6.13 11.46
C MET A 99 21.58 -7.50 12.13
N LYS A 100 20.34 -7.96 12.38
CA LYS A 100 20.08 -9.29 12.96
C LYS A 100 20.56 -10.42 12.04
N ALA A 101 20.39 -10.29 10.73
CA ALA A 101 20.84 -11.29 9.76
C ALA A 101 22.37 -11.45 9.78
N ASN A 102 23.12 -10.34 9.77
CA ASN A 102 24.57 -10.37 9.86
C ASN A 102 25.08 -10.94 11.20
N MET A 103 24.41 -10.60 12.31
CA MET A 103 24.76 -11.17 13.62
C MET A 103 24.43 -12.65 13.73
N ARG A 104 23.35 -13.14 13.11
CA ARG A 104 23.08 -14.58 12.98
C ARG A 104 24.13 -15.31 12.14
N GLY A 105 24.76 -14.60 11.21
CA GLY A 105 25.92 -15.06 10.45
C GLY A 105 27.23 -15.06 11.23
N GLY A 106 27.20 -14.79 12.55
CA GLY A 106 28.38 -14.85 13.43
C GLY A 106 29.15 -13.53 13.58
N GLN A 107 28.72 -12.44 12.93
CA GLN A 107 29.37 -11.14 13.06
C GLN A 107 29.03 -10.49 14.41
N SER A 108 30.00 -9.78 15.00
CA SER A 108 29.72 -8.88 16.11
C SER A 108 28.86 -7.70 15.63
N GLN A 109 28.18 -7.02 16.56
CA GLN A 109 27.34 -5.86 16.23
C GLN A 109 28.13 -4.75 15.52
N ALA A 110 29.37 -4.51 15.94
CA ALA A 110 30.24 -3.52 15.32
C ALA A 110 30.65 -3.92 13.88
N GLU A 111 30.94 -5.18 13.64
CA GLU A 111 31.26 -5.69 12.30
C GLU A 111 30.04 -5.64 11.37
N ALA A 112 28.87 -6.05 11.86
CA ALA A 112 27.61 -5.94 11.13
C ALA A 112 27.30 -4.50 10.73
N ALA A 113 27.49 -3.55 11.66
CA ALA A 113 27.28 -2.12 11.40
C ALA A 113 28.28 -1.55 10.37
N ARG A 114 29.55 -1.98 10.41
CA ARG A 114 30.55 -1.59 9.39
C ARG A 114 30.21 -2.14 8.01
N THR A 115 29.80 -3.40 7.94
CA THR A 115 29.39 -4.06 6.70
C THR A 115 28.19 -3.33 6.07
N ILE A 116 27.16 -3.03 6.86
CA ILE A 116 25.96 -2.33 6.37
C ILE A 116 26.29 -0.90 5.93
N SER A 117 27.11 -0.16 6.69
CA SER A 117 27.51 1.19 6.32
C SER A 117 28.26 1.21 4.97
N LYS A 118 29.18 0.27 4.78
CA LYS A 118 29.93 0.10 3.52
C LYS A 118 29.01 -0.28 2.34
N GLN A 119 28.07 -1.20 2.56
CA GLN A 119 27.11 -1.65 1.53
C GLN A 119 26.11 -0.55 1.13
N SER A 120 25.76 0.33 2.07
CA SER A 120 24.84 1.45 1.83
C SER A 120 25.47 2.65 1.11
N LYS A 121 26.75 2.57 0.71
CA LYS A 121 27.48 3.65 0.01
C LYS A 121 27.34 5.05 0.67
N GLY A 122 27.21 5.11 1.99
CA GLY A 122 27.11 6.36 2.75
C GLY A 122 25.69 6.79 3.15
N GLU A 123 24.63 6.13 2.64
CA GLU A 123 23.25 6.44 3.05
C GLU A 123 22.98 6.12 4.53
N ILE A 124 23.63 5.09 5.06
CA ILE A 124 23.50 4.67 6.45
C ILE A 124 24.85 4.80 7.16
N SER A 125 24.95 5.74 8.10
CA SER A 125 26.15 5.90 8.92
C SER A 125 26.38 4.69 9.83
N PHE A 126 27.65 4.40 10.14
CA PHE A 126 28.01 3.38 11.14
C PHE A 126 27.29 3.59 12.47
N LYS A 127 27.19 4.84 12.96
CA LYS A 127 26.50 5.17 14.22
C LYS A 127 25.01 4.84 14.14
N THR A 128 24.36 5.11 13.02
CA THR A 128 22.95 4.78 12.77
C THR A 128 22.73 3.26 12.76
N ALA A 129 23.59 2.53 12.04
CA ALA A 129 23.52 1.06 11.98
C ALA A 129 23.79 0.41 13.34
N ASN A 130 24.83 0.87 14.05
CA ASN A 130 25.20 0.33 15.35
C ASN A 130 24.09 0.55 16.41
N ASN A 131 23.39 1.67 16.33
CA ASN A 131 22.27 1.98 17.23
C ASN A 131 20.95 1.31 16.84
N ALA A 132 20.86 0.64 15.69
CA ALA A 132 19.59 0.11 15.17
C ALA A 132 18.92 -0.86 16.15
N LEU A 133 19.69 -1.66 16.90
CA LEU A 133 19.15 -2.68 17.81
C LEU A 133 18.69 -2.13 19.17
N SER A 134 19.08 -0.91 19.54
CA SER A 134 18.81 -0.31 20.87
C SER A 134 17.32 -0.06 21.17
N ARG A 135 16.48 0.09 20.13
CA ARG A 135 15.04 0.36 20.30
C ARG A 135 14.23 -0.94 20.21
N LYS A 136 13.15 -1.06 20.99
CA LYS A 136 12.21 -2.20 20.91
C LYS A 136 11.70 -2.31 19.46
N GLY A 137 11.87 -3.48 18.86
CA GLY A 137 11.50 -3.70 17.47
C GLY A 137 10.02 -3.91 17.33
N GLN A 138 9.29 -2.90 16.87
CA GLN A 138 7.95 -3.09 16.35
C GLN A 138 8.03 -3.18 14.83
N ALA A 139 7.18 -4.02 14.25
CA ALA A 139 6.96 -4.01 12.81
C ALA A 139 6.31 -2.67 12.41
N PRO A 140 6.54 -2.19 11.18
CA PRO A 140 5.83 -1.03 10.67
C PRO A 140 4.31 -1.17 10.81
N ASP A 141 3.61 -0.07 11.04
CA ASP A 141 2.18 -0.08 11.35
C ASP A 141 1.35 -0.71 10.22
N PHE A 142 1.71 -0.46 8.95
CA PHE A 142 1.04 -1.09 7.81
C PHE A 142 1.17 -2.63 7.83
N MET A 143 2.31 -3.18 8.26
CA MET A 143 2.50 -4.64 8.37
C MET A 143 1.71 -5.23 9.54
N ARG A 144 1.52 -4.44 10.60
CA ARG A 144 0.73 -4.85 11.77
C ARG A 144 -0.77 -4.85 11.46
N ARG A 145 -1.22 -3.85 10.68
CA ARG A 145 -2.60 -3.73 10.20
C ARG A 145 -2.97 -4.74 9.12
N TRP A 146 -2.03 -5.13 8.26
CA TRP A 146 -2.27 -6.01 7.12
C TRP A 146 -3.10 -7.27 7.44
N PRO A 147 -2.82 -8.05 8.51
CA PRO A 147 -3.62 -9.23 8.84
C PRO A 147 -5.06 -8.89 9.24
N HIS A 148 -5.29 -7.72 9.82
CA HIS A 148 -6.61 -7.24 10.20
C HIS A 148 -7.39 -6.75 8.98
N GLU A 149 -6.75 -5.96 8.11
CA GLU A 149 -7.31 -5.50 6.83
C GLU A 149 -7.65 -6.67 5.91
N TRP A 150 -6.84 -7.73 5.89
CA TRP A 150 -7.15 -8.92 5.11
C TRP A 150 -8.34 -9.73 5.66
N LYS A 151 -8.47 -9.81 6.99
CA LYS A 151 -9.65 -10.43 7.63
C LYS A 151 -10.92 -9.63 7.36
N ALA A 152 -10.81 -8.30 7.39
CA ALA A 152 -11.88 -7.37 7.04
C ALA A 152 -12.45 -7.61 5.66
N ASP A 153 -11.57 -7.59 4.66
CA ASP A 153 -11.91 -7.77 3.26
C ASP A 153 -12.61 -9.12 3.04
N ARG A 154 -12.05 -10.20 3.60
CA ARG A 154 -12.69 -11.52 3.55
C ARG A 154 -14.06 -11.55 4.21
N ALA A 155 -14.22 -10.95 5.39
CA ALA A 155 -15.50 -10.92 6.09
C ALA A 155 -16.57 -10.15 5.29
N MET A 156 -16.18 -9.03 4.66
CA MET A 156 -17.08 -8.26 3.80
C MET A 156 -17.51 -9.03 2.57
N ARG A 157 -16.58 -9.70 1.88
CA ARG A 157 -16.91 -10.56 0.73
C ARG A 157 -17.87 -11.69 1.13
N LEU A 158 -17.63 -12.31 2.28
CA LEU A 158 -18.54 -13.34 2.83
C LEU A 158 -19.91 -12.78 3.21
N ALA A 159 -19.97 -11.58 3.80
CA ALA A 159 -21.24 -10.91 4.13
C ALA A 159 -22.04 -10.57 2.87
N ALA A 160 -21.37 -10.02 1.85
CA ALA A 160 -21.98 -9.71 0.55
C ALA A 160 -22.51 -10.99 -0.13
N ALA A 161 -21.73 -12.07 -0.12
CA ALA A 161 -22.16 -13.35 -0.68
C ALA A 161 -23.38 -13.94 0.04
N LYS A 162 -23.48 -13.78 1.37
CA LYS A 162 -24.65 -14.23 2.16
C LYS A 162 -25.91 -13.40 1.92
N LEU A 163 -25.76 -12.12 1.59
CA LEU A 163 -26.87 -11.22 1.29
C LEU A 163 -27.35 -11.33 -0.16
N SER A 164 -26.46 -11.74 -1.07
CA SER A 164 -26.80 -12.00 -2.46
C SER A 164 -27.79 -13.17 -2.52
N GLN A 165 -29.02 -12.91 -2.95
CA GLN A 165 -30.07 -13.92 -3.17
C GLN A 165 -29.86 -14.70 -4.49
N GLU A 166 -28.61 -14.95 -4.87
CA GLU A 166 -28.26 -15.79 -6.03
C GLU A 166 -28.26 -17.27 -5.65
#